data_AF-A0A9X1WIF7-F1
#
_entry.id   AF-A0A9X1WIF7-F1
#
_cell.length_a   1.000
_cell.length_b   1.000
_cell.length_c   1.000
_cell.angle_alpha   90.00
_cell.angle_beta   90.00
_cell.angle_gamma   90.00
#
_symmetry.space_group_name_H-M   'P 1'
#
loop_
_entity.id
_entity.type
_entity.pdbx_description
1 polymer ?
#
loop_
_entity_poly.entity_id
_entity_poly.type
_entity_poly.pdbx_seq_one_letter_code
_entity_poly.pdbx_strand_id
1 'polypeptide(L)'
;MTVLYGHLQDVMGTAFDQQGTAVVISATQARPAMHSDALTLVELARIPMEDSGGHFETEELDPGPVIVMLEGGVSHGQQWEIGIPDDGERWNLADLIGEQVEWEPIVVARAEAAARESRQYAEQAEALYGDLDAVSTARDDSVSAAGAADVSQKAAATSETNSAGHEERARAEADRSAGQARASADSAGDASASAVAAAESEDEAGKAQVASAGHEEAARGYSVAAGEHATTADGHRLASATSEANAATSETNADAAATRAEEAAATADQTVGDAVVEVTAVTDGHRQAAETAAGEARSSATEGRGYRDDARQAAAQAEDIAMGDLPSASETTRGLLTMTGDLAGSGDDPRVPALALAAPGASVQVVPPAPGWANAVADAATTPTGWDFDGEWLTPPRWVGLVHVTVEWCGGSSVVLRGRRPDGTAVTLATVPAGTPETHRQVATVVDLDTHPSLAIGAEWTAKDVEAVCTASLVVQVLPAHEHTRADLPWWDEVMSQYVRGDDARLSDPRSPTAHEHPTGQVTGLDVALAERPTRAEVQARPAMWIWDGLTEWVAPAGAVATDTVLNLDTGELHTIEEVTGDE
;
A
#
# COMPACT_ATOMS: atom_id res chain seq x y z
N MET A 1 -10.24 21.18 21.21
CA MET A 1 -9.30 21.16 22.36
C MET A 1 -7.92 21.24 21.78
N THR A 2 -7.19 22.32 22.03
CA THR A 2 -5.98 22.71 21.28
C THR A 2 -4.82 22.87 22.24
N VAL A 3 -3.66 22.31 21.93
CA VAL A 3 -2.46 22.42 22.77
C VAL A 3 -1.50 23.43 22.16
N LEU A 4 -1.10 24.43 22.93
CA LEU A 4 -0.09 25.40 22.51
C LEU A 4 1.28 24.97 23.03
N TYR A 5 2.28 25.02 22.17
CA TYR A 5 3.66 24.77 22.56
C TYR A 5 4.59 25.83 21.96
N GLY A 6 5.80 25.94 22.50
CA GLY A 6 6.78 26.86 21.97
C GLY A 6 8.12 26.81 22.68
N HIS A 7 9.07 27.58 22.14
CA HIS A 7 10.39 27.80 22.71
C HIS A 7 10.65 29.31 22.77
N LEU A 8 10.80 29.83 23.98
CA LEU A 8 11.06 31.23 24.26
C LEU A 8 12.55 31.44 24.53
N GLN A 9 13.17 32.30 23.73
CA GLN A 9 14.55 32.72 23.90
C GLN A 9 14.63 34.25 23.85
N ASP A 10 15.61 34.82 24.54
CA ASP A 10 15.94 36.24 24.38
C ASP A 10 16.60 36.50 23.02
N VAL A 11 16.81 37.78 22.70
CA VAL A 11 17.47 38.20 21.45
C VAL A 11 18.92 37.74 21.32
N MET A 12 19.52 37.18 22.37
CA MET A 12 20.87 36.60 22.38
C MET A 12 20.85 35.07 22.27
N GLY A 13 19.66 34.45 22.15
CA GLY A 13 19.48 32.99 22.11
C GLY A 13 19.53 32.33 23.49
N THR A 14 19.48 33.10 24.58
CA THR A 14 19.41 32.56 25.94
C THR A 14 17.98 32.10 26.21
N ALA A 15 17.82 30.87 26.70
CA ALA A 15 16.52 30.34 27.10
C ALA A 15 15.82 31.27 28.11
N PHE A 16 14.51 31.43 27.94
CA PHE A 16 13.67 32.16 28.89
C PHE A 16 13.25 31.24 30.04
N ASP A 17 14.16 30.95 30.97
CA ASP A 17 13.99 29.96 32.05
C ASP A 17 14.36 30.48 33.45
N GLN A 18 14.38 31.80 33.63
CA GLN A 18 14.79 32.43 34.89
C GLN A 18 13.73 32.25 35.99
N GLN A 19 14.18 32.14 37.24
CA GLN A 19 13.30 32.03 38.41
C GLN A 19 12.25 33.16 38.45
N GLY A 20 10.98 32.78 38.61
CA GLY A 20 9.85 33.72 38.62
C GLY A 20 9.34 34.14 37.24
N THR A 21 9.77 33.47 36.16
CA THR A 21 9.19 33.62 34.83
C THR A 21 8.07 32.61 34.56
N ALA A 22 7.04 33.03 33.84
CA ALA A 22 5.90 32.19 33.47
C ALA A 22 5.23 32.65 32.16
N VAL A 23 4.67 31.71 31.41
CA VAL A 23 3.71 31.99 30.34
C VAL A 23 2.32 31.92 30.93
N VAL A 24 1.58 33.02 30.85
CA VAL A 24 0.22 33.13 31.38
C VAL A 24 -0.76 33.30 30.25
N ILE A 25 -1.78 32.44 30.20
CA ILE A 25 -2.82 32.43 29.17
C ILE A 25 -4.13 32.72 29.85
N SER A 26 -4.83 33.77 29.42
CA SER A 26 -6.10 34.20 29.99
C SER A 26 -7.18 34.29 28.91
N ALA A 27 -8.41 33.90 29.21
CA ALA A 27 -9.53 34.11 28.30
C ALA A 27 -10.00 35.57 28.33
N THR A 28 -10.24 36.18 27.17
CA THR A 28 -10.81 37.55 27.06
C THR A 28 -12.34 37.58 27.10
N GLN A 29 -12.99 36.44 26.82
CA GLN A 29 -14.43 36.30 26.78
C GLN A 29 -14.88 35.03 27.51
N ALA A 30 -16.11 35.04 28.02
CA ALA A 30 -16.71 33.85 28.60
C ALA A 30 -16.82 32.75 27.55
N ARG A 31 -16.25 31.58 27.86
CA ARG A 31 -16.22 30.43 26.94
C ARG A 31 -17.44 29.54 27.17
N PRO A 32 -18.04 28.92 26.13
CA PRO A 32 -19.26 28.11 26.25
C PRO A 32 -19.18 26.99 27.30
N ALA A 33 -17.98 26.44 27.53
CA ALA A 33 -17.74 25.38 28.52
C ALA A 33 -17.66 25.90 29.98
N MET A 34 -17.45 27.19 30.20
CA MET A 34 -17.34 27.79 31.53
C MET A 34 -18.66 28.49 31.90
N HIS A 35 -19.49 27.84 32.71
CA HIS A 35 -20.77 28.37 33.20
C HIS A 35 -20.59 29.52 34.21
N SER A 36 -20.11 30.69 33.76
CA SER A 36 -20.12 31.91 34.59
C SER A 36 -20.56 33.14 33.78
N ASP A 37 -21.67 33.76 34.19
CA ASP A 37 -22.29 34.93 33.55
C ASP A 37 -21.51 36.26 33.77
N ALA A 38 -20.24 36.21 34.18
CA ALA A 38 -19.43 37.39 34.48
C ALA A 38 -18.18 37.49 33.59
N LEU A 39 -18.01 38.63 32.91
CA LEU A 39 -16.79 39.05 32.23
C LEU A 39 -15.65 39.21 33.25
N THR A 40 -14.97 38.11 33.57
CA THR A 40 -13.73 38.13 34.34
C THR A 40 -12.66 37.54 33.44
N LEU A 41 -11.49 38.16 33.35
CA LEU A 41 -10.30 37.52 32.77
C LEU A 41 -10.04 36.27 33.62
N VAL A 42 -10.36 35.10 33.07
CA VAL A 42 -10.09 33.82 33.73
C VAL A 42 -8.72 33.37 33.24
N GLU A 43 -7.77 33.27 34.16
CA GLU A 43 -6.48 32.61 33.91
C GLU A 43 -6.76 31.15 33.55
N LEU A 44 -6.48 30.78 32.30
CA LEU A 44 -6.68 29.42 31.77
C LEU A 44 -5.48 28.54 32.12
N ALA A 45 -4.27 29.08 31.97
CA ALA A 45 -3.03 28.36 32.25
C ALA A 45 -1.94 29.34 32.71
N ARG A 46 -1.12 28.89 33.67
CA ARG A 46 0.11 29.55 34.10
C ARG A 46 1.21 28.51 34.15
N ILE A 47 2.14 28.62 33.19
CA ILE A 47 3.20 27.65 33.00
C ILE A 47 4.50 28.28 33.51
N PRO A 48 5.05 27.80 34.65
CA PRO A 48 6.34 28.27 35.13
C PRO A 48 7.44 27.86 34.15
N MET A 49 8.37 28.77 33.86
CA MET A 49 9.46 28.53 32.91
C MET A 49 10.79 28.17 33.59
N GLU A 50 10.84 28.20 34.94
CA GLU A 50 12.05 27.84 35.70
C GLU A 50 12.50 26.41 35.33
N ASP A 51 13.78 26.28 34.93
CA ASP A 51 14.41 25.04 34.49
C ASP A 51 13.78 24.38 33.23
N SER A 52 12.93 25.09 32.48
CA SER A 52 12.28 24.51 31.29
C SER A 52 13.16 24.53 30.04
N GLY A 53 14.33 25.18 30.10
CA GLY A 53 15.15 25.44 28.93
C GLY A 53 14.45 26.33 27.89
N GLY A 54 13.47 27.14 28.31
CA GLY A 54 12.67 28.01 27.44
C GLY A 54 11.51 27.30 26.74
N HIS A 55 11.35 25.99 26.94
CA HIS A 55 10.24 25.24 26.35
C HIS A 55 8.98 25.34 27.22
N PHE A 56 7.81 25.38 26.59
CA PHE A 56 6.53 25.24 27.28
C PHE A 56 5.52 24.48 26.43
N GLU A 57 4.56 23.87 27.11
CA GLU A 57 3.39 23.22 26.52
C GLU A 57 2.20 23.45 27.45
N THR A 58 1.06 23.86 26.89
CA THR A 58 -0.18 24.05 27.64
C THR A 58 -0.92 22.73 27.81
N GLU A 59 -1.84 22.66 28.76
CA GLU A 59 -2.90 21.67 28.71
C GLU A 59 -3.84 21.97 27.52
N GLU A 60 -4.81 21.09 27.27
CA GLU A 60 -5.83 21.29 26.25
C GLU A 60 -6.64 22.57 26.53
N LEU A 61 -6.57 23.53 25.62
CA LEU A 61 -7.31 24.78 25.67
C LEU A 61 -8.53 24.71 24.76
N ASP A 62 -9.64 25.29 25.21
CA ASP A 62 -10.81 25.47 24.34
C ASP A 62 -10.47 26.45 23.18
N PRO A 63 -11.16 26.34 22.03
CA PRO A 63 -11.06 27.33 20.97
C PRO A 63 -11.55 28.71 21.41
N GLY A 64 -11.07 29.76 20.74
CA GLY A 64 -11.52 31.15 20.94
C GLY A 64 -10.41 32.10 21.42
N PRO A 65 -10.75 33.38 21.64
CA PRO A 65 -9.76 34.42 21.90
C PRO A 65 -9.11 34.23 23.28
N VAL A 66 -7.80 34.39 23.34
CA VAL A 66 -6.99 34.43 24.56
C VAL A 66 -6.02 35.61 24.52
N ILE A 67 -5.62 36.03 25.72
CA ILE A 67 -4.45 36.85 25.96
C ILE A 67 -3.33 35.92 26.41
N VAL A 68 -2.20 35.96 25.71
CA VAL A 68 -0.96 35.36 26.16
C VAL A 68 -0.06 36.46 26.70
N MET A 69 0.41 36.29 27.93
CA MET A 69 1.25 37.24 28.65
C MET A 69 2.50 36.55 29.16
N LEU A 70 3.67 37.16 28.96
CA LEU A 70 4.92 36.71 29.58
C LEU A 70 5.13 37.46 30.89
N GLU A 71 5.16 36.70 31.99
CA GLU A 71 5.48 37.21 33.31
C GLU A 71 6.92 36.85 33.70
N GLY A 72 7.60 37.75 34.41
CA GLY A 72 8.96 37.56 34.96
C GLY A 72 10.05 38.39 34.30
N GLY A 73 11.08 38.75 35.09
CA GLY A 73 12.16 39.67 34.70
C GLY A 73 11.82 41.17 34.88
N VAL A 74 12.77 42.06 34.55
CA VAL A 74 12.59 43.54 34.58
C VAL A 74 11.66 44.06 33.48
N SER A 75 11.31 43.22 32.53
CA SER A 75 10.41 43.49 31.41
C SER A 75 9.03 42.87 31.70
N HIS A 76 8.24 43.52 32.55
CA HIS A 76 6.83 43.17 32.66
C HIS A 76 6.09 43.62 31.39
N GLY A 77 5.37 42.70 30.74
CA GLY A 77 4.14 43.05 30.02
C GLY A 77 4.20 43.09 28.51
N GLN A 78 4.82 42.11 27.85
CA GLN A 78 4.37 41.80 26.48
C GLN A 78 3.14 40.90 26.57
N GLN A 79 2.09 41.35 25.89
CA GLN A 79 0.80 40.71 25.81
C GLN A 79 0.42 40.62 24.33
N TRP A 80 -0.07 39.45 23.92
CA TRP A 80 -0.64 39.23 22.60
C TRP A 80 -2.07 38.74 22.74
N GLU A 81 -2.96 39.29 21.93
CA GLU A 81 -4.31 38.76 21.74
C GLU A 81 -4.24 37.79 20.56
N ILE A 82 -4.51 36.51 20.83
CA ILE A 82 -4.53 35.47 19.80
C ILE A 82 -5.83 34.66 19.83
N GLY A 83 -6.34 34.28 18.67
CA GLY A 83 -7.41 33.28 18.54
C GLY A 83 -6.87 31.85 18.54
N ILE A 84 -7.35 31.01 19.47
CA ILE A 84 -7.06 29.56 19.45
C ILE A 84 -8.00 28.89 18.42
N PRO A 85 -7.47 28.16 17.42
CA PRO A 85 -8.25 27.47 16.40
C PRO A 85 -9.02 26.25 16.95
N ASP A 86 -10.05 25.81 16.20
CA ASP A 86 -10.98 24.73 16.56
C ASP A 86 -10.66 23.38 15.88
N ASP A 87 -9.46 23.22 15.31
CA ASP A 87 -9.05 21.98 14.63
C ASP A 87 -8.56 20.89 15.58
N GLY A 88 -8.30 21.22 16.84
CA GLY A 88 -7.83 20.28 17.85
C GLY A 88 -6.38 19.83 17.67
N GLU A 89 -5.59 20.56 16.87
CA GLU A 89 -4.19 20.23 16.62
C GLU A 89 -3.23 20.86 17.65
N ARG A 90 -1.94 20.49 17.58
CA ARG A 90 -0.88 21.13 18.37
C ARG A 90 -0.36 22.34 17.60
N TRP A 91 -0.44 23.52 18.20
CA TRP A 91 -0.04 24.77 17.56
C TRP A 91 1.18 25.40 18.21
N ASN A 92 2.13 25.87 17.39
CA ASN A 92 3.26 26.65 17.86
C ASN A 92 2.81 28.09 18.14
N LEU A 93 3.03 28.59 19.37
CA LEU A 93 2.62 29.94 19.77
C LEU A 93 3.23 31.03 18.87
N ALA A 94 4.47 30.86 18.41
CA ALA A 94 5.12 31.85 17.55
C ALA A 94 4.43 31.98 16.18
N ASP A 95 3.91 30.87 15.65
CA ASP A 95 3.18 30.88 14.38
C ASP A 95 1.81 31.56 14.57
N LEU A 96 1.08 31.26 15.65
CA LEU A 96 -0.18 31.94 15.96
C LEU A 96 -0.03 33.46 16.19
N ILE A 97 1.04 33.88 16.87
CA ILE A 97 1.36 35.32 17.03
C ILE A 97 1.71 35.93 15.67
N GLY A 98 2.52 35.24 14.87
CA GLY A 98 2.94 35.72 13.55
C GLY A 98 1.82 35.82 12.52
N GLU A 99 0.75 35.04 12.68
CA GLU A 99 -0.45 35.15 11.83
C GLU A 99 -1.33 36.36 12.19
N GLN A 100 -1.32 36.79 13.45
CA GLN A 100 -2.30 37.76 13.97
C GLN A 100 -1.68 39.14 14.24
N VAL A 101 -0.35 39.23 14.38
CA VAL A 101 0.35 40.51 14.57
C VAL A 101 0.85 41.03 13.22
N GLU A 102 0.25 42.13 12.78
CA GLU A 102 0.75 42.88 11.63
C GLU A 102 1.97 43.71 12.06
N TRP A 103 3.17 43.25 11.68
CA TRP A 103 4.42 43.94 12.04
C TRP A 103 4.66 45.16 11.12
N GLU A 104 4.52 46.37 11.67
CA GLU A 104 5.00 47.59 11.02
C GLU A 104 6.50 47.82 11.32
N PRO A 105 7.37 48.02 10.31
CA PRO A 105 7.07 48.18 8.88
C PRO A 105 7.02 46.86 8.10
N ILE A 106 6.23 46.82 7.02
CA ILE A 106 5.92 45.65 6.14
C ILE A 106 7.14 44.82 5.66
N VAL A 107 8.34 45.41 5.70
CA VAL A 107 9.61 44.74 5.36
C VAL A 107 10.03 43.69 6.39
N VAL A 108 9.64 43.86 7.67
CA VAL A 108 9.91 42.88 8.73
C VAL A 108 9.00 41.66 8.54
N ALA A 109 7.71 41.86 8.27
CA ALA A 109 6.78 40.78 7.96
C ALA A 109 7.22 39.92 6.75
N ARG A 110 7.74 40.56 5.69
CA ARG A 110 8.29 39.82 4.53
C ARG A 110 9.59 39.08 4.83
N ALA A 111 10.45 39.64 5.67
CA ALA A 111 11.68 38.98 6.09
C ALA A 111 11.40 37.77 6.99
N GLU A 112 10.41 37.88 7.87
CA GLU A 112 9.98 36.78 8.74
C GLU A 112 9.27 35.67 7.96
N ALA A 113 8.41 36.02 7.00
CA ALA A 113 7.80 35.04 6.08
C ALA A 113 8.88 34.27 5.30
N ALA A 114 9.88 34.97 4.76
CA ALA A 114 11.01 34.33 4.06
C ALA A 114 11.86 33.45 5.00
N ALA A 115 12.03 33.84 6.26
CA ALA A 115 12.74 33.03 7.25
C ALA A 115 11.94 31.78 7.67
N ARG A 116 10.61 31.85 7.70
CA ARG A 116 9.73 30.68 7.95
C ARG A 116 9.79 29.71 6.77
N GLU A 117 9.68 30.22 5.54
CA GLU A 117 9.81 29.42 4.32
C GLU A 117 11.19 28.74 4.23
N SER A 118 12.26 29.47 4.57
CA SER A 118 13.61 28.90 4.60
C SER A 118 13.81 27.82 5.67
N ARG A 119 13.08 27.88 6.81
CA ARG A 119 13.10 26.81 7.83
C ARG A 119 12.35 25.57 7.35
N GLN A 120 11.18 25.73 6.73
CA GLN A 120 10.45 24.61 6.12
C GLN A 120 11.30 23.91 5.06
N TYR A 121 12.03 24.65 4.22
CA TYR A 121 12.95 24.03 3.26
C TYR A 121 14.13 23.31 3.92
N ALA A 122 14.62 23.79 5.06
CA ALA A 122 15.67 23.11 5.81
C ALA A 122 15.16 21.79 6.45
N GLU A 123 13.96 21.81 7.02
CA GLU A 123 13.30 20.61 7.58
C GLU A 123 13.00 19.56 6.50
N GLN A 124 12.51 20.00 5.34
CA GLN A 124 12.33 19.11 4.18
C GLN A 124 13.66 18.53 3.67
N ALA A 125 14.74 19.31 3.71
CA ALA A 125 16.07 18.82 3.35
C ALA A 125 16.61 17.80 4.37
N GLU A 126 16.36 17.99 5.66
CA GLU A 126 16.72 17.00 6.70
C GLU A 126 15.91 15.70 6.58
N ALA A 127 14.62 15.79 6.24
CA ALA A 127 13.81 14.61 5.94
C ALA A 127 14.38 13.81 4.75
N LEU A 128 14.83 14.50 3.68
CA LEU A 128 15.51 13.88 2.54
C LEU A 128 16.82 13.18 2.91
N TYR A 129 17.56 13.67 3.92
CA TYR A 129 18.74 12.98 4.42
C TYR A 129 18.40 11.70 5.19
N GLY A 130 17.25 11.66 5.88
CA GLY A 130 16.72 10.44 6.49
C GLY A 130 16.43 9.34 5.46
N ASP A 131 15.83 9.72 4.32
CA ASP A 131 15.54 8.78 3.23
C ASP A 131 16.81 8.21 2.58
N LEU A 132 17.88 8.99 2.53
CA LEU A 132 19.19 8.53 2.03
C LEU A 132 19.81 7.43 2.91
N ASP A 133 19.56 7.46 4.22
CA ASP A 133 20.01 6.42 5.15
C ASP A 133 19.20 5.12 4.98
N ALA A 134 17.91 5.24 4.65
CA ALA A 134 17.07 4.10 4.27
C ALA A 134 17.56 3.44 2.96
N VAL A 135 17.96 4.24 1.96
CA VAL A 135 18.56 3.72 0.72
C VAL A 135 19.91 3.04 0.96
N SER A 136 20.72 3.59 1.85
CA SER A 136 21.98 2.98 2.29
C SER A 136 21.74 1.60 2.92
N THR A 137 20.76 1.51 3.83
CA THR A 137 20.38 0.25 4.47
C THR A 137 19.87 -0.78 3.46
N ALA A 138 18.99 -0.36 2.53
CA ALA A 138 18.48 -1.25 1.48
C ALA A 138 19.60 -1.78 0.55
N ARG A 139 20.64 -0.97 0.30
CA ARG A 139 21.82 -1.41 -0.46
C ARG A 139 22.62 -2.47 0.29
N ASP A 140 22.83 -2.31 1.60
CA ASP A 140 23.57 -3.28 2.40
C ASP A 140 22.80 -4.61 2.53
N ASP A 141 21.47 -4.56 2.59
CA ASP A 141 20.61 -5.75 2.54
C ASP A 141 20.72 -6.46 1.18
N SER A 142 20.76 -5.71 0.07
CA SER A 142 20.98 -6.28 -1.28
C SER A 142 22.34 -6.97 -1.42
N VAL A 143 23.41 -6.37 -0.87
CA VAL A 143 24.75 -6.99 -0.85
C VAL A 143 24.75 -8.26 -0.01
N SER A 144 24.02 -8.29 1.10
CA SER A 144 23.87 -9.47 1.95
C SER A 144 23.10 -10.60 1.25
N ALA A 145 22.05 -10.26 0.51
CA ALA A 145 21.29 -11.22 -0.30
C ALA A 145 22.15 -11.83 -1.43
N ALA A 146 22.97 -11.02 -2.11
CA ALA A 146 23.92 -11.51 -3.10
C ALA A 146 24.97 -12.45 -2.49
N GLY A 147 25.44 -12.16 -1.27
CA GLY A 147 26.32 -13.05 -0.51
C GLY A 147 25.67 -14.40 -0.18
N ALA A 148 24.39 -14.41 0.19
CA ALA A 148 23.64 -15.65 0.44
C ALA A 148 23.47 -16.50 -0.83
N ALA A 149 23.24 -15.88 -1.98
CA ALA A 149 23.15 -16.57 -3.26
C ALA A 149 24.47 -17.25 -3.66
N ASP A 150 25.61 -16.59 -3.49
CA ASP A 150 26.94 -17.18 -3.73
C ASP A 150 27.23 -18.37 -2.80
N VAL A 151 26.84 -18.29 -1.53
CA VAL A 151 26.95 -19.42 -0.58
C VAL A 151 26.05 -20.59 -1.02
N SER A 152 24.84 -20.31 -1.48
CA SER A 152 23.92 -21.34 -1.98
C SER A 152 24.47 -22.05 -3.22
N GLN A 153 25.02 -21.32 -4.20
CA GLN A 153 25.68 -21.91 -5.38
C GLN A 153 26.89 -22.77 -5.00
N LYS A 154 27.73 -22.32 -4.06
CA LYS A 154 28.85 -23.11 -3.55
C LYS A 154 28.40 -24.40 -2.84
N ALA A 155 27.31 -24.32 -2.09
CA ALA A 155 26.72 -25.49 -1.45
C ALA A 155 26.18 -26.49 -2.48
N ALA A 156 25.50 -26.02 -3.53
CA ALA A 156 25.02 -26.86 -4.64
C ALA A 156 26.18 -27.57 -5.36
N ALA A 157 27.23 -26.83 -5.76
CA ALA A 157 28.41 -27.39 -6.40
C ALA A 157 29.15 -28.43 -5.50
N THR A 158 29.18 -28.18 -4.19
CA THR A 158 29.73 -29.15 -3.22
C THR A 158 28.85 -30.41 -3.14
N SER A 159 27.53 -30.25 -3.17
CA SER A 159 26.57 -31.36 -3.16
C SER A 159 26.72 -32.23 -4.41
N GLU A 160 26.82 -31.64 -5.60
CA GLU A 160 27.09 -32.36 -6.87
C GLU A 160 28.39 -33.16 -6.80
N THR A 161 29.46 -32.54 -6.30
CA THR A 161 30.76 -33.20 -6.12
C THR A 161 30.65 -34.40 -5.17
N ASN A 162 29.93 -34.25 -4.06
CA ASN A 162 29.72 -35.34 -3.10
C ASN A 162 28.90 -36.48 -3.71
N SER A 163 27.83 -36.17 -4.47
CA SER A 163 27.00 -37.16 -5.16
C SER A 163 27.80 -37.96 -6.18
N ALA A 164 28.62 -37.30 -7.01
CA ALA A 164 29.53 -37.98 -7.94
C ALA A 164 30.50 -38.92 -7.20
N GLY A 165 31.05 -38.48 -6.06
CA GLY A 165 31.91 -39.31 -5.22
C GLY A 165 31.20 -40.48 -4.52
N HIS A 166 29.89 -40.38 -4.26
CA HIS A 166 29.08 -41.49 -3.76
C HIS A 166 28.81 -42.53 -4.85
N GLU A 167 28.50 -42.07 -6.08
CA GLU A 167 28.30 -42.96 -7.23
C GLU A 167 29.56 -43.76 -7.56
N GLU A 168 30.73 -43.10 -7.58
CA GLU A 168 32.01 -43.78 -7.82
C GLU A 168 32.31 -44.84 -6.74
N ARG A 169 32.06 -44.52 -5.46
CA ARG A 169 32.20 -45.48 -4.36
C ARG A 169 31.24 -46.67 -4.47
N ALA A 170 29.99 -46.43 -4.89
CA ALA A 170 29.01 -47.47 -5.13
C ALA A 170 29.44 -48.41 -6.27
N ARG A 171 29.92 -47.87 -7.39
CA ARG A 171 30.49 -48.66 -8.50
C ARG A 171 31.69 -49.50 -8.05
N ALA A 172 32.60 -48.90 -7.30
CA ALA A 172 33.77 -49.62 -6.77
C ALA A 172 33.40 -50.74 -5.77
N GLU A 173 32.32 -50.58 -5.00
CA GLU A 173 31.79 -51.63 -4.12
C GLU A 173 31.12 -52.77 -4.92
N ALA A 174 30.35 -52.42 -5.95
CA ALA A 174 29.73 -53.40 -6.84
C ALA A 174 30.79 -54.24 -7.57
N ASP A 175 31.86 -53.63 -8.07
CA ASP A 175 32.98 -54.33 -8.70
C ASP A 175 33.71 -55.26 -7.71
N ARG A 176 33.92 -54.81 -6.46
CA ARG A 176 34.49 -55.67 -5.41
C ARG A 176 33.61 -56.87 -5.10
N SER A 177 32.29 -56.66 -4.98
CA SER A 177 31.32 -57.72 -4.73
C SER A 177 31.28 -58.73 -5.88
N ALA A 178 31.30 -58.26 -7.13
CA ALA A 178 31.39 -59.11 -8.31
C ALA A 178 32.69 -59.92 -8.36
N GLY A 179 33.82 -59.31 -7.97
CA GLY A 179 35.11 -60.00 -7.84
C GLY A 179 35.09 -61.11 -6.79
N GLN A 180 34.52 -60.85 -5.62
CA GLN A 180 34.35 -61.85 -4.55
C GLN A 180 33.43 -63.00 -4.98
N ALA A 181 32.34 -62.70 -5.69
CA ALA A 181 31.43 -63.72 -6.21
C ALA A 181 32.13 -64.67 -7.20
N ARG A 182 32.96 -64.14 -8.11
CA ARG A 182 33.77 -64.95 -9.04
C ARG A 182 34.78 -65.82 -8.30
N ALA A 183 35.50 -65.28 -7.32
CA ALA A 183 36.46 -66.04 -6.53
C ALA A 183 35.80 -67.20 -5.75
N SER A 184 34.58 -66.98 -5.23
CA SER A 184 33.79 -68.03 -4.58
C SER A 184 33.33 -69.11 -5.57
N ALA A 185 32.93 -68.72 -6.79
CA ALA A 185 32.56 -69.66 -7.84
C ALA A 185 33.76 -70.52 -8.28
N ASP A 186 34.94 -69.92 -8.44
CA ASP A 186 36.17 -70.64 -8.77
C ASP A 186 36.55 -71.64 -7.66
N SER A 187 36.48 -71.21 -6.40
CA SER A 187 36.74 -72.09 -5.24
C SER A 187 35.78 -73.28 -5.17
N ALA A 188 34.50 -73.07 -5.53
CA ALA A 188 33.52 -74.15 -5.62
C ALA A 188 33.83 -75.12 -6.77
N GLY A 189 34.31 -74.59 -7.91
CA GLY A 189 34.80 -75.39 -9.03
C GLY A 189 35.99 -76.28 -8.64
N ASP A 190 36.99 -75.70 -7.97
CA ASP A 190 38.17 -76.43 -7.49
C ASP A 190 37.81 -77.50 -6.44
N ALA A 191 36.87 -77.21 -5.56
CA ALA A 191 36.35 -78.18 -4.60
C ALA A 191 35.62 -79.34 -5.29
N SER A 192 34.82 -79.05 -6.33
CA SER A 192 34.14 -80.07 -7.13
C SER A 192 35.14 -80.94 -7.90
N ALA A 193 36.16 -80.34 -8.51
CA ALA A 193 37.23 -81.07 -9.18
C ALA A 193 38.02 -81.97 -8.20
N SER A 194 38.29 -81.48 -7.00
CA SER A 194 38.93 -82.26 -5.93
C SER A 194 38.06 -83.44 -5.46
N ALA A 195 36.74 -83.27 -5.43
CA ALA A 195 35.80 -84.35 -5.12
C ALA A 195 35.76 -85.43 -6.21
N VAL A 196 35.84 -85.04 -7.49
CA VAL A 196 35.94 -85.98 -8.62
C VAL A 196 37.26 -86.75 -8.58
N ALA A 197 38.38 -86.07 -8.31
CA ALA A 197 39.68 -86.74 -8.16
C ALA A 197 39.73 -87.70 -6.94
N ALA A 198 38.99 -87.39 -5.87
CA ALA A 198 38.82 -88.30 -4.74
C ALA A 198 37.96 -89.52 -5.09
N ALA A 199 36.93 -89.36 -5.94
CA ALA A 199 36.11 -90.45 -6.43
C ALA A 199 36.86 -91.37 -7.42
N GLU A 200 37.77 -90.82 -8.22
CA GLU A 200 38.63 -91.63 -9.10
C GLU A 200 39.68 -92.46 -8.33
N SER A 201 39.87 -92.22 -7.03
CA SER A 201 40.72 -93.01 -6.14
C SER A 201 39.99 -94.22 -5.50
N GLU A 202 38.83 -94.64 -6.05
CA GLU A 202 38.03 -95.79 -5.58
C GLU A 202 38.56 -97.18 -6.01
N ASP A 203 39.61 -97.28 -6.83
CA ASP A 203 40.13 -98.58 -7.33
C ASP A 203 41.02 -99.36 -6.33
N GLU A 204 40.92 -99.07 -5.02
CA GLU A 204 41.58 -99.84 -3.94
C GLU A 204 40.55 -100.29 -2.87
N ALA A 205 39.56 -101.05 -3.34
CA ALA A 205 38.33 -101.43 -2.63
C ALA A 205 38.48 -102.52 -1.52
N GLY A 206 39.66 -102.70 -0.92
CA GLY A 206 39.88 -103.74 0.10
C GLY A 206 39.61 -103.36 1.56
N LYS A 207 39.49 -102.07 1.89
CA LYS A 207 39.40 -101.57 3.28
C LYS A 207 38.08 -100.81 3.61
N ALA A 208 37.08 -100.89 2.72
CA ALA A 208 36.03 -99.87 2.56
C ALA A 208 34.86 -99.85 3.57
N GLN A 209 34.75 -100.76 4.53
CA GLN A 209 33.51 -100.84 5.34
C GLN A 209 33.43 -99.81 6.49
N VAL A 210 34.56 -99.30 6.98
CA VAL A 210 34.60 -98.18 7.96
C VAL A 210 34.68 -96.82 7.25
N ALA A 211 35.23 -96.78 6.03
CA ALA A 211 35.27 -95.57 5.19
C ALA A 211 33.87 -95.19 4.68
N SER A 212 33.01 -96.15 4.34
CA SER A 212 31.64 -95.89 3.84
C SER A 212 30.78 -95.07 4.82
N ALA A 213 30.88 -95.32 6.13
CA ALA A 213 30.15 -94.54 7.13
C ALA A 213 30.72 -93.11 7.27
N GLY A 214 32.05 -92.95 7.21
CA GLY A 214 32.70 -91.64 7.21
C GLY A 214 32.40 -90.83 5.95
N HIS A 215 32.23 -91.48 4.79
CA HIS A 215 31.85 -90.82 3.54
C HIS A 215 30.38 -90.38 3.53
N GLU A 216 29.45 -91.16 4.11
CA GLU A 216 28.06 -90.71 4.28
C GLU A 216 27.95 -89.51 5.23
N GLU A 217 28.72 -89.51 6.32
CA GLU A 217 28.76 -88.38 7.26
C GLU A 217 29.39 -87.13 6.63
N ALA A 218 30.48 -87.29 5.88
CA ALA A 218 31.07 -86.21 5.09
C ALA A 218 30.13 -85.68 4.02
N ALA A 219 29.40 -86.55 3.30
CA ALA A 219 28.42 -86.15 2.31
C ALA A 219 27.24 -85.37 2.92
N ARG A 220 26.78 -85.76 4.11
CA ARG A 220 25.80 -84.97 4.88
C ARG A 220 26.35 -83.62 5.30
N GLY A 221 27.60 -83.57 5.77
CA GLY A 221 28.29 -82.32 6.11
C GLY A 221 28.38 -81.36 4.91
N TYR A 222 28.77 -81.86 3.74
CA TYR A 222 28.83 -81.06 2.51
C TYR A 222 27.45 -80.60 2.03
N SER A 223 26.41 -81.43 2.17
CA SER A 223 25.03 -81.04 1.85
C SER A 223 24.53 -79.90 2.74
N VAL A 224 24.80 -79.97 4.05
CA VAL A 224 24.47 -78.88 5.00
C VAL A 224 25.24 -77.61 4.64
N ALA A 225 26.56 -77.71 4.43
CA ALA A 225 27.38 -76.55 4.05
C ALA A 225 26.92 -75.91 2.73
N ALA A 226 26.53 -76.73 1.73
CA ALA A 226 25.95 -76.23 0.49
C ALA A 226 24.63 -75.49 0.70
N GLY A 227 23.77 -75.97 1.61
CA GLY A 227 22.54 -75.28 2.01
C GLY A 227 22.80 -73.94 2.72
N GLU A 228 23.79 -73.88 3.61
CA GLU A 228 24.20 -72.65 4.29
C GLU A 228 24.78 -71.62 3.30
N HIS A 229 25.59 -72.07 2.34
CA HIS A 229 26.12 -71.23 1.28
C HIS A 229 25.02 -70.71 0.34
N ALA A 230 24.04 -71.55 -0.03
CA ALA A 230 22.89 -71.12 -0.82
C ALA A 230 22.07 -70.05 -0.11
N THR A 231 21.83 -70.22 1.20
CA THR A 231 21.12 -69.23 2.03
C THR A 231 21.90 -67.91 2.10
N THR A 232 23.21 -67.99 2.28
CA THR A 232 24.10 -66.82 2.29
C THR A 232 24.09 -66.08 0.95
N ALA A 233 24.14 -66.81 -0.16
CA ALA A 233 24.06 -66.24 -1.50
C ALA A 233 22.71 -65.54 -1.76
N ASP A 234 21.60 -66.12 -1.29
CA ASP A 234 20.28 -65.50 -1.43
C ASP A 234 20.16 -64.23 -0.57
N GLY A 235 20.77 -64.22 0.63
CA GLY A 235 20.93 -63.03 1.45
C GLY A 235 21.71 -61.90 0.76
N HIS A 236 22.82 -62.23 0.10
CA HIS A 236 23.59 -61.26 -0.70
C HIS A 236 22.79 -60.73 -1.90
N ARG A 237 22.03 -61.58 -2.58
CA ARG A 237 21.14 -61.17 -3.68
C ARG A 237 20.09 -60.16 -3.19
N LEU A 238 19.46 -60.43 -2.04
CA LEU A 238 18.47 -59.53 -1.45
C LEU A 238 19.11 -58.18 -1.06
N ALA A 239 20.27 -58.19 -0.41
CA ALA A 239 21.00 -56.98 -0.03
C ALA A 239 21.42 -56.14 -1.26
N SER A 240 21.79 -56.79 -2.37
CA SER A 240 22.09 -56.13 -3.63
C SER A 240 20.85 -55.44 -4.21
N ALA A 241 19.70 -56.12 -4.22
CA ALA A 241 18.44 -55.55 -4.70
C ALA A 241 18.00 -54.36 -3.83
N THR A 242 18.18 -54.43 -2.52
CA THR A 242 17.94 -53.28 -1.62
C THR A 242 18.88 -52.11 -1.91
N SER A 243 20.16 -52.37 -2.16
CA SER A 243 21.11 -51.30 -2.54
C SER A 243 20.74 -50.63 -3.86
N GLU A 244 20.29 -51.40 -4.86
CA GLU A 244 19.83 -50.88 -6.14
C GLU A 244 18.58 -49.98 -5.97
N ALA A 245 17.61 -50.41 -5.17
CA ALA A 245 16.43 -49.59 -4.85
C ALA A 245 16.79 -48.30 -4.10
N ASN A 246 17.74 -48.37 -3.16
CA ASN A 246 18.23 -47.19 -2.45
C ASN A 246 18.94 -46.22 -3.39
N ALA A 247 19.75 -46.73 -4.34
CA ALA A 247 20.42 -45.90 -5.34
C ALA A 247 19.40 -45.17 -6.25
N ALA A 248 18.37 -45.86 -6.73
CA ALA A 248 17.31 -45.24 -7.54
C ALA A 248 16.53 -44.17 -6.75
N THR A 249 16.30 -44.40 -5.46
CA THR A 249 15.66 -43.41 -4.58
C THR A 249 16.57 -42.18 -4.38
N SER A 250 17.87 -42.39 -4.21
CA SER A 250 18.85 -41.30 -4.12
C SER A 250 18.95 -40.47 -5.40
N GLU A 251 18.91 -41.11 -6.57
CA GLU A 251 18.85 -40.42 -7.88
C GLU A 251 17.60 -39.55 -8.00
N THR A 252 16.43 -40.11 -7.68
CA THR A 252 15.16 -39.35 -7.68
C THR A 252 15.20 -38.16 -6.73
N ASN A 253 15.78 -38.33 -5.54
CA ASN A 253 15.92 -37.25 -4.55
C ASN A 253 16.90 -36.16 -5.03
N ALA A 254 17.96 -36.54 -5.75
CA ALA A 254 18.91 -35.59 -6.34
C ALA A 254 18.26 -34.76 -7.44
N ASP A 255 17.50 -35.38 -8.35
CA ASP A 255 16.75 -34.68 -9.41
C ASP A 255 15.72 -33.71 -8.83
N ALA A 256 14.99 -34.14 -7.80
CA ALA A 256 14.04 -33.28 -7.09
C ALA A 256 14.72 -32.14 -6.32
N ALA A 257 15.97 -32.30 -5.88
CA ALA A 257 16.75 -31.23 -5.27
C ALA A 257 17.27 -30.24 -6.32
N ALA A 258 17.72 -30.73 -7.47
CA ALA A 258 18.15 -29.88 -8.59
C ALA A 258 16.99 -29.02 -9.12
N THR A 259 15.82 -29.61 -9.33
CA THR A 259 14.61 -28.89 -9.77
C THR A 259 14.24 -27.77 -8.79
N ARG A 260 14.24 -28.06 -7.48
CA ARG A 260 13.96 -27.04 -6.45
C ARG A 260 15.01 -25.92 -6.41
N ALA A 261 16.27 -26.23 -6.73
CA ALA A 261 17.33 -25.22 -6.80
C ALA A 261 17.16 -24.30 -8.03
N GLU A 262 16.77 -24.86 -9.18
CA GLU A 262 16.43 -24.09 -10.39
C GLU A 262 15.22 -23.18 -10.16
N GLU A 263 14.17 -23.69 -9.53
CA GLU A 263 12.99 -22.89 -9.15
C GLU A 263 13.37 -21.75 -8.19
N ALA A 264 14.19 -22.03 -7.17
CA ALA A 264 14.64 -21.00 -6.24
C ALA A 264 15.50 -19.92 -6.91
N ALA A 265 16.35 -20.30 -7.88
CA ALA A 265 17.14 -19.35 -8.66
C ALA A 265 16.25 -18.48 -9.55
N ALA A 266 15.25 -19.06 -10.22
CA ALA A 266 14.30 -18.32 -11.03
C ALA A 266 13.48 -17.32 -10.21
N THR A 267 13.01 -17.72 -9.01
CA THR A 267 12.32 -16.81 -8.08
C THR A 267 13.23 -15.67 -7.64
N ALA A 268 14.51 -15.94 -7.35
CA ALA A 268 15.46 -14.89 -6.98
C ALA A 268 15.71 -13.89 -8.12
N ASP A 269 15.88 -14.37 -9.35
CA ASP A 269 16.05 -13.52 -10.54
C ASP A 269 14.79 -12.65 -10.77
N GLN A 270 13.60 -13.21 -10.57
CA GLN A 270 12.35 -12.47 -10.66
C GLN A 270 12.27 -11.35 -9.61
N THR A 271 12.55 -11.66 -8.34
CA THR A 271 12.56 -10.66 -7.25
C THR A 271 13.53 -9.51 -7.52
N VAL A 272 14.72 -9.81 -8.07
CA VAL A 272 15.68 -8.78 -8.47
C VAL A 272 15.12 -7.92 -9.62
N GLY A 273 14.48 -8.56 -10.61
CA GLY A 273 13.82 -7.86 -11.71
C GLY A 273 12.73 -6.89 -11.22
N ASP A 274 11.86 -7.35 -10.33
CA ASP A 274 10.78 -6.55 -9.76
C ASP A 274 11.32 -5.36 -8.95
N ALA A 275 12.35 -5.58 -8.13
CA ALA A 275 13.01 -4.51 -7.37
C ALA A 275 13.66 -3.45 -8.29
N VAL A 276 14.27 -3.85 -9.40
CA VAL A 276 14.85 -2.91 -10.37
C VAL A 276 13.77 -2.07 -11.04
N VAL A 277 12.62 -2.67 -11.37
CA VAL A 277 11.47 -1.95 -11.95
C VAL A 277 10.93 -0.92 -10.96
N GLU A 278 10.76 -1.29 -9.69
CA GLU A 278 10.28 -0.38 -8.63
C GLU A 278 11.24 0.81 -8.42
N VAL A 279 12.54 0.55 -8.25
CA VAL A 279 13.55 1.61 -8.08
C VAL A 279 13.60 2.55 -9.29
N THR A 280 13.45 2.01 -10.51
CA THR A 280 13.40 2.82 -11.73
C THR A 280 12.16 3.72 -11.73
N ALA A 281 10.99 3.18 -11.38
CA ALA A 281 9.75 3.95 -11.30
C ALA A 281 9.82 5.08 -10.26
N VAL A 282 10.37 4.80 -9.06
CA VAL A 282 10.58 5.81 -8.00
C VAL A 282 11.55 6.89 -8.47
N THR A 283 12.67 6.51 -9.09
CA THR A 283 13.67 7.45 -9.61
C THR A 283 13.08 8.36 -10.68
N ASP A 284 12.27 7.80 -11.59
CA ASP A 284 11.57 8.57 -12.62
C ASP A 284 10.51 9.51 -12.04
N GLY A 285 9.79 9.07 -11.00
CA GLY A 285 8.84 9.91 -10.26
C GLY A 285 9.52 11.11 -9.61
N HIS A 286 10.66 10.91 -8.93
CA HIS A 286 11.43 12.00 -8.35
C HIS A 286 12.00 12.96 -9.40
N ARG A 287 12.47 12.43 -10.53
CA ARG A 287 12.93 13.24 -11.65
C ARG A 287 11.81 14.13 -12.19
N GLN A 288 10.61 13.59 -12.40
CA GLN A 288 9.45 14.37 -12.84
C GLN A 288 9.04 15.43 -11.82
N ALA A 289 9.02 15.09 -10.53
CA ALA A 289 8.72 16.05 -9.47
C ALA A 289 9.73 17.20 -9.44
N ALA A 290 11.03 16.92 -9.59
CA ALA A 290 12.09 17.92 -9.67
C ALA A 290 11.95 18.81 -10.92
N GLU A 291 11.61 18.23 -12.07
CA GLU A 291 11.36 18.98 -13.31
C GLU A 291 10.15 19.91 -13.18
N THR A 292 9.07 19.45 -12.55
CA THR A 292 7.87 20.25 -12.23
C THR A 292 8.20 21.41 -11.29
N ALA A 293 8.86 21.14 -10.16
CA ALA A 293 9.28 22.17 -9.20
C ALA A 293 10.20 23.22 -9.86
N ALA A 294 11.14 22.78 -10.69
CA ALA A 294 11.99 23.68 -11.47
C ALA A 294 11.20 24.49 -12.53
N GLY A 295 10.10 23.95 -13.05
CA GLY A 295 9.14 24.65 -13.90
C GLY A 295 8.40 25.75 -13.15
N GLU A 296 7.82 25.42 -12.00
CA GLU A 296 7.09 26.35 -11.13
C GLU A 296 7.99 27.49 -10.66
N ALA A 297 9.21 27.19 -10.19
CA ALA A 297 10.17 28.21 -9.79
C ALA A 297 10.52 29.20 -10.93
N ARG A 298 10.59 28.72 -12.18
CA ARG A 298 10.82 29.58 -13.35
C ARG A 298 9.62 30.46 -13.67
N SER A 299 8.40 29.94 -13.50
CA SER A 299 7.16 30.71 -13.65
C SER A 299 7.08 31.81 -12.59
N SER A 300 7.25 31.47 -11.31
CA SER A 300 7.25 32.43 -10.20
C SER A 300 8.32 33.52 -10.36
N ALA A 301 9.53 33.16 -10.82
CA ALA A 301 10.57 34.14 -11.12
C ALA A 301 10.20 35.09 -12.28
N THR A 302 9.40 34.62 -13.23
CA THR A 302 8.92 35.41 -14.37
C THR A 302 7.79 36.34 -13.95
N GLU A 303 6.83 35.86 -13.18
CA GLU A 303 5.77 36.70 -12.57
C GLU A 303 6.38 37.79 -11.66
N GLY A 304 7.36 37.43 -10.82
CA GLY A 304 8.09 38.38 -10.00
C GLY A 304 8.91 39.42 -10.79
N ARG A 305 9.25 39.15 -12.06
CA ARG A 305 9.77 40.19 -12.97
C ARG A 305 8.65 41.10 -13.47
N GLY A 306 7.53 40.53 -13.89
CA GLY A 306 6.33 41.27 -14.30
C GLY A 306 5.87 42.27 -13.24
N TYR A 307 5.69 41.82 -12.00
CA TYR A 307 5.29 42.72 -10.90
C TYR A 307 6.29 43.86 -10.64
N ARG A 308 7.59 43.62 -10.84
CA ARG A 308 8.60 44.68 -10.69
C ARG A 308 8.52 45.71 -11.82
N ASP A 309 8.24 45.27 -13.03
CA ASP A 309 8.11 46.16 -14.18
C ASP A 309 6.78 46.94 -14.12
N ASP A 310 5.69 46.30 -13.71
CA ASP A 310 4.41 46.97 -13.43
C ASP A 310 4.55 48.03 -12.33
N ALA A 311 5.26 47.71 -11.23
CA ALA A 311 5.54 48.66 -10.17
C ALA A 311 6.38 49.86 -10.65
N ARG A 312 7.36 49.63 -11.53
CA ARG A 312 8.14 50.72 -12.15
C ARG A 312 7.28 51.58 -13.06
N GLN A 313 6.41 50.97 -13.85
CA GLN A 313 5.49 51.70 -14.74
C GLN A 313 4.48 52.51 -13.94
N ALA A 314 3.91 51.95 -12.87
CA ALA A 314 3.01 52.66 -11.96
C ALA A 314 3.71 53.85 -11.28
N ALA A 315 4.96 53.67 -10.84
CA ALA A 315 5.75 54.77 -10.28
C ALA A 315 6.01 55.88 -11.30
N ALA A 316 6.35 55.54 -12.54
CA ALA A 316 6.54 56.52 -13.62
C ALA A 316 5.23 57.25 -13.97
N GLN A 317 4.10 56.55 -14.01
CA GLN A 317 2.78 57.16 -14.22
C GLN A 317 2.41 58.11 -13.07
N ALA A 318 2.68 57.73 -11.83
CA ALA A 318 2.44 58.59 -10.67
C ALA A 318 3.30 59.86 -10.71
N GLU A 319 4.55 59.75 -11.16
CA GLU A 319 5.45 60.89 -11.38
C GLU A 319 4.92 61.83 -12.48
N ASP A 320 4.47 61.29 -13.62
CA ASP A 320 3.85 62.06 -14.70
C ASP A 320 2.58 62.78 -14.24
N ILE A 321 1.75 62.14 -13.40
CA ILE A 321 0.54 62.76 -12.81
C ILE A 321 0.92 63.85 -11.81
N ALA A 322 1.96 63.63 -11.00
CA ALA A 322 2.42 64.61 -10.01
C ALA A 322 3.08 65.84 -10.64
N MET A 323 3.71 65.69 -11.81
CA MET A 323 4.35 66.79 -12.54
C MET A 323 3.45 67.45 -13.60
N GLY A 324 2.38 66.80 -14.04
CA GLY A 324 1.37 67.40 -14.90
C GLY A 324 0.42 68.31 -14.11
N ASP A 325 0.29 69.58 -14.50
CA ASP A 325 -0.77 70.46 -13.99
C ASP A 325 -2.13 69.81 -14.26
N LEU A 326 -2.68 69.10 -13.27
CA LEU A 326 -4.06 68.62 -13.31
C LEU A 326 -4.94 69.88 -13.39
N PRO A 327 -5.66 70.11 -14.51
CA PRO A 327 -6.51 71.28 -14.62
C PRO A 327 -7.58 71.18 -13.52
N SER A 328 -7.55 72.13 -12.60
CA SER A 328 -8.53 72.23 -11.54
C SER A 328 -9.91 72.38 -12.15
N ALA A 329 -10.86 71.59 -11.66
CA ALA A 329 -12.24 71.69 -12.09
C ALA A 329 -12.73 73.12 -11.82
N SER A 330 -13.04 73.86 -12.88
CA SER A 330 -13.68 75.16 -12.79
C SER A 330 -15.19 74.99 -13.02
N GLU A 331 -15.98 76.00 -12.65
CA GLU A 331 -17.42 76.03 -12.95
C GLU A 331 -17.73 75.93 -14.46
N THR A 332 -16.73 76.14 -15.33
CA THR A 332 -16.83 76.09 -16.78
C THR A 332 -16.18 74.86 -17.42
N THR A 333 -15.39 74.07 -16.68
CA THR A 333 -14.62 72.93 -17.21
C THR A 333 -14.85 71.71 -16.32
N ARG A 334 -15.67 70.76 -16.81
CA ARG A 334 -15.86 69.46 -16.13
C ARG A 334 -14.52 68.71 -16.14
N GLY A 335 -14.12 68.16 -14.99
CA GLY A 335 -12.95 67.30 -14.88
C GLY A 335 -13.05 66.09 -15.82
N LEU A 336 -11.89 65.55 -16.23
CA LEU A 336 -11.74 64.58 -17.33
C LEU A 336 -12.47 63.23 -17.13
N LEU A 337 -12.96 62.91 -15.92
CA LEU A 337 -13.62 61.65 -15.62
C LEU A 337 -15.14 61.79 -15.81
N THR A 338 -15.63 61.36 -16.98
CA THR A 338 -17.05 61.05 -17.18
C THR A 338 -17.22 59.54 -16.95
N MET A 339 -17.73 59.14 -15.79
CA MET A 339 -18.11 57.73 -15.57
C MET A 339 -19.52 57.52 -16.13
N THR A 340 -19.63 56.91 -17.30
CA THR A 340 -20.91 56.45 -17.86
C THR A 340 -21.08 54.96 -17.59
N GLY A 341 -22.06 54.62 -16.76
CA GLY A 341 -22.43 53.25 -16.38
C GLY A 341 -23.35 53.28 -15.17
N ASP A 342 -24.18 52.25 -15.00
CA ASP A 342 -25.03 52.07 -13.81
C ASP A 342 -24.15 51.67 -12.62
N LEU A 343 -23.51 52.69 -12.02
CA LEU A 343 -22.72 52.56 -10.81
C LEU A 343 -23.67 52.75 -9.62
N ALA A 344 -24.02 51.65 -8.96
CA ALA A 344 -24.63 51.71 -7.65
C ALA A 344 -23.53 51.98 -6.60
N GLY A 345 -23.76 52.86 -5.63
CA GLY A 345 -22.79 53.17 -4.57
C GLY A 345 -22.43 54.65 -4.46
N SER A 346 -21.64 55.00 -3.44
CA SER A 346 -21.15 56.37 -3.24
C SER A 346 -19.79 56.57 -3.92
N GLY A 347 -19.34 57.82 -4.02
CA GLY A 347 -17.97 58.11 -4.50
C GLY A 347 -16.87 57.46 -3.66
N ASP A 348 -17.20 57.03 -2.45
CA ASP A 348 -16.29 56.34 -1.53
C ASP A 348 -16.44 54.80 -1.57
N ASP A 349 -17.48 54.26 -2.22
CA ASP A 349 -17.74 52.81 -2.41
C ASP A 349 -18.49 52.56 -3.74
N PRO A 350 -17.84 52.72 -4.91
CA PRO A 350 -18.48 52.46 -6.19
C PRO A 350 -18.62 50.95 -6.42
N ARG A 351 -19.87 50.47 -6.52
CA ARG A 351 -20.17 49.05 -6.83
C ARG A 351 -20.49 48.92 -8.31
N VAL A 352 -19.75 48.03 -8.97
CA VAL A 352 -19.98 47.64 -10.37
C VAL A 352 -20.67 46.27 -10.37
N PRO A 353 -21.98 46.17 -10.66
CA PRO A 353 -22.72 44.91 -10.53
C PRO A 353 -22.19 43.75 -11.39
N ALA A 354 -21.46 44.04 -12.47
CA ALA A 354 -21.02 43.04 -13.45
C ALA A 354 -19.69 42.32 -13.13
N LEU A 355 -18.91 42.78 -12.14
CA LEU A 355 -17.62 42.16 -11.78
C LEU A 355 -17.75 40.99 -10.80
N ALA A 356 -18.96 40.70 -10.30
CA ALA A 356 -19.25 39.57 -9.43
C ALA A 356 -19.37 38.21 -10.17
N LEU A 357 -19.20 38.17 -11.50
CA LEU A 357 -19.56 37.02 -12.35
C LEU A 357 -18.39 36.18 -12.88
N ALA A 358 -17.16 36.37 -12.38
CA ALA A 358 -15.96 35.66 -12.90
C ALA A 358 -15.30 34.70 -11.90
N ALA A 359 -16.08 34.13 -10.95
CA ALA A 359 -15.54 33.18 -9.98
C ALA A 359 -15.57 31.73 -10.51
N PRO A 360 -14.44 31.01 -10.55
CA PRO A 360 -14.40 29.55 -10.77
C PRO A 360 -15.08 28.80 -9.60
N GLY A 361 -15.89 27.77 -9.89
CA GLY A 361 -16.43 26.86 -8.85
C GLY A 361 -17.95 26.85 -8.65
N ALA A 362 -18.74 26.81 -9.73
CA ALA A 362 -20.19 26.72 -9.65
C ALA A 362 -20.67 25.39 -8.99
N SER A 363 -21.34 25.49 -7.85
CA SER A 363 -22.08 24.38 -7.24
C SER A 363 -23.59 24.63 -7.34
N VAL A 364 -24.34 23.60 -7.74
CA VAL A 364 -25.81 23.61 -7.75
C VAL A 364 -26.28 22.54 -6.78
N GLN A 365 -26.95 22.96 -5.71
CA GLN A 365 -27.52 22.05 -4.72
C GLN A 365 -29.00 21.79 -5.03
N VAL A 366 -29.40 20.52 -5.10
CA VAL A 366 -30.79 20.13 -5.34
C VAL A 366 -31.35 19.47 -4.08
N VAL A 367 -32.40 20.07 -3.51
CA VAL A 367 -33.11 19.55 -2.32
C VAL A 367 -34.46 18.97 -2.77
N PRO A 368 -34.78 17.70 -2.47
CA PRO A 368 -36.01 17.06 -2.94
C PRO A 368 -37.25 17.57 -2.17
N PRO A 369 -38.31 18.05 -2.86
CA PRO A 369 -39.49 18.57 -2.16
C PRO A 369 -40.62 17.55 -1.86
N ALA A 370 -40.62 16.31 -2.39
CA ALA A 370 -41.58 15.24 -2.05
C ALA A 370 -41.21 13.89 -2.72
N PRO A 371 -41.80 12.73 -2.32
CA PRO A 371 -41.67 11.47 -3.04
C PRO A 371 -42.40 11.51 -4.40
N GLY A 372 -41.69 11.17 -5.48
CA GLY A 372 -42.16 11.30 -6.86
C GLY A 372 -41.26 12.21 -7.68
N TRP A 373 -41.32 12.11 -9.00
CA TRP A 373 -40.51 12.95 -9.88
C TRP A 373 -41.02 14.38 -9.78
N ALA A 374 -40.23 15.32 -9.23
CA ALA A 374 -39.95 16.62 -9.86
C ALA A 374 -39.27 17.66 -8.93
N ASN A 375 -38.68 18.64 -9.63
CA ASN A 375 -38.38 20.03 -9.26
C ASN A 375 -37.07 20.28 -8.50
N ALA A 376 -36.05 20.74 -9.23
CA ALA A 376 -35.01 21.57 -8.66
C ALA A 376 -35.65 22.88 -8.17
N VAL A 377 -35.79 23.04 -6.87
CA VAL A 377 -36.18 24.33 -6.26
C VAL A 377 -34.91 25.07 -5.90
N ALA A 378 -34.39 25.84 -6.87
CA ALA A 378 -33.57 27.01 -6.59
C ALA A 378 -34.23 28.20 -7.29
N ASP A 379 -34.43 29.28 -6.55
CA ASP A 379 -35.07 30.50 -7.01
C ASP A 379 -34.33 31.03 -8.26
N ALA A 380 -35.03 31.11 -9.40
CA ALA A 380 -34.45 31.31 -10.74
C ALA A 380 -33.85 32.72 -10.98
N ALA A 381 -33.67 33.52 -9.94
CA ALA A 381 -33.32 34.93 -10.07
C ALA A 381 -31.89 35.30 -9.60
N THR A 382 -31.09 34.38 -9.05
CA THR A 382 -29.80 34.77 -8.42
C THR A 382 -28.60 33.83 -8.64
N THR A 383 -28.65 32.83 -9.52
CA THR A 383 -27.46 31.98 -9.73
C THR A 383 -26.37 32.72 -10.55
N PRO A 384 -25.16 32.95 -10.00
CA PRO A 384 -24.12 33.78 -10.63
C PRO A 384 -23.45 33.18 -11.87
N THR A 385 -23.91 32.02 -12.36
CA THR A 385 -23.09 31.10 -13.16
C THR A 385 -23.51 31.01 -14.63
N GLY A 386 -24.62 31.65 -15.03
CA GLY A 386 -25.05 31.75 -16.44
C GLY A 386 -25.74 30.51 -17.04
N TRP A 387 -26.19 29.57 -16.21
CA TRP A 387 -26.89 28.36 -16.63
C TRP A 387 -28.40 28.62 -16.80
N ASP A 388 -28.98 28.12 -17.89
CA ASP A 388 -30.43 28.22 -18.17
C ASP A 388 -31.12 26.88 -17.87
N PHE A 389 -32.34 26.94 -17.32
CA PHE A 389 -33.11 25.78 -16.91
C PHE A 389 -34.37 25.64 -17.75
N ASP A 390 -34.47 24.56 -18.55
CA ASP A 390 -35.68 24.19 -19.30
C ASP A 390 -36.36 22.98 -18.63
N GLY A 391 -37.04 23.25 -17.51
CA GLY A 391 -37.65 22.21 -16.67
C GLY A 391 -36.60 21.39 -15.91
N GLU A 392 -36.49 20.09 -16.22
CA GLU A 392 -35.59 19.14 -15.53
C GLU A 392 -34.12 19.21 -16.00
N TRP A 393 -33.83 20.00 -17.04
CA TRP A 393 -32.54 20.02 -17.72
C TRP A 393 -31.78 21.33 -17.53
N LEU A 394 -30.53 21.20 -17.09
CA LEU A 394 -29.51 22.26 -17.03
C LEU A 394 -28.88 22.43 -18.41
N THR A 395 -28.95 23.64 -18.96
CA THR A 395 -28.29 23.99 -20.22
C THR A 395 -27.07 24.88 -19.93
N PRO A 396 -25.85 24.42 -20.25
CA PRO A 396 -24.63 25.21 -20.08
C PRO A 396 -24.57 26.41 -21.02
N PRO A 397 -23.76 27.43 -20.70
CA PRO A 397 -23.34 28.42 -21.67
C PRO A 397 -22.64 27.77 -22.87
N ARG A 398 -22.95 28.23 -24.09
CA ARG A 398 -22.46 27.66 -25.37
C ARG A 398 -20.94 27.68 -25.60
N TRP A 399 -20.16 28.28 -24.71
CA TRP A 399 -18.70 28.38 -24.81
C TRP A 399 -17.96 27.33 -23.97
N VAL A 400 -18.69 26.43 -23.31
CA VAL A 400 -18.13 25.35 -22.49
C VAL A 400 -18.15 24.04 -23.29
N GLY A 401 -16.98 23.47 -23.61
CA GLY A 401 -16.88 22.21 -24.36
C GLY A 401 -16.87 20.98 -23.47
N LEU A 402 -16.14 21.01 -22.35
CA LEU A 402 -16.00 19.90 -21.41
C LEU A 402 -16.26 20.36 -19.98
N VAL A 403 -17.05 19.58 -19.25
CA VAL A 403 -17.33 19.81 -17.83
C VAL A 403 -17.00 18.57 -17.01
N HIS A 404 -16.42 18.80 -15.84
CA HIS A 404 -16.29 17.78 -14.82
C HIS A 404 -17.50 17.87 -13.88
N VAL A 405 -18.23 16.77 -13.77
CA VAL A 405 -19.50 16.70 -13.05
C VAL A 405 -19.37 15.73 -11.90
N THR A 406 -19.55 16.24 -10.69
CA THR A 406 -19.60 15.44 -9.46
C THR A 406 -21.04 15.38 -8.96
N VAL A 407 -21.52 14.16 -8.69
CA VAL A 407 -22.78 13.93 -7.96
C VAL A 407 -22.45 13.33 -6.61
N GLU A 408 -22.82 14.03 -5.54
CA GLU A 408 -22.73 13.53 -4.17
C GLU A 408 -24.12 13.15 -3.65
N TRP A 409 -24.23 11.96 -3.04
CA TRP A 409 -25.50 11.41 -2.59
C TRP A 409 -25.36 10.59 -1.31
N CYS A 410 -26.30 10.75 -0.38
CA CYS A 410 -26.32 10.04 0.90
C CYS A 410 -27.58 9.19 1.13
N GLY A 411 -28.42 8.93 0.13
CA GLY A 411 -29.69 8.20 0.33
C GLY A 411 -29.70 6.73 -0.10
N GLY A 412 -30.81 6.07 0.26
CA GLY A 412 -31.10 4.65 0.03
C GLY A 412 -31.38 4.26 -1.42
N SER A 413 -31.65 5.24 -2.29
CA SER A 413 -31.96 5.02 -3.71
C SER A 413 -30.76 5.31 -4.61
N SER A 414 -30.76 4.80 -5.83
CA SER A 414 -29.72 5.14 -6.82
C SER A 414 -30.01 6.48 -7.47
N VAL A 415 -28.96 7.27 -7.71
CA VAL A 415 -29.03 8.53 -8.46
C VAL A 415 -28.34 8.36 -9.80
N VAL A 416 -28.94 8.86 -10.88
CA VAL A 416 -28.37 8.81 -12.23
C VAL A 416 -28.11 10.22 -12.75
N LEU A 417 -26.90 10.46 -13.24
CA LEU A 417 -26.62 11.62 -14.08
C LEU A 417 -27.04 11.30 -15.51
N ARG A 418 -27.84 12.17 -16.12
CA ARG A 418 -28.30 12.05 -17.50
C ARG A 418 -27.78 13.21 -18.34
N GLY A 419 -27.44 12.91 -19.58
CA GLY A 419 -27.14 13.89 -20.63
C GLY A 419 -28.18 13.80 -21.73
N ARG A 420 -28.59 14.95 -22.27
CA ARG A 420 -29.50 15.04 -23.42
C ARG A 420 -28.69 15.32 -24.67
N ARG A 421 -28.79 14.45 -25.67
CA ARG A 421 -28.15 14.63 -26.98
C ARG A 421 -28.83 15.73 -27.81
N PRO A 422 -28.18 16.25 -28.86
CA PRO A 422 -28.78 17.25 -29.76
C PRO A 422 -30.09 16.81 -30.43
N ASP A 423 -30.30 15.50 -30.59
CA ASP A 423 -31.56 14.93 -31.11
C ASP A 423 -32.69 14.86 -30.07
N GLY A 424 -32.42 15.33 -28.84
CA GLY A 424 -33.35 15.37 -27.73
C GLY A 424 -33.40 14.09 -26.90
N THR A 425 -32.65 13.04 -27.26
CA THR A 425 -32.63 11.77 -26.52
C THR A 425 -31.82 11.88 -25.22
N ALA A 426 -32.35 11.31 -24.13
CA ALA A 426 -31.68 11.27 -22.84
C ALA A 426 -30.88 9.97 -22.67
N VAL A 427 -29.62 10.07 -22.24
CA VAL A 427 -28.76 8.92 -21.94
C VAL A 427 -28.21 9.03 -20.53
N THR A 428 -28.06 7.89 -19.85
CA THR A 428 -27.40 7.83 -18.54
C THR A 428 -25.88 7.95 -18.75
N LEU A 429 -25.28 8.96 -18.13
CA LEU A 429 -23.84 9.23 -18.18
C LEU A 429 -23.11 8.59 -17.00
N ALA A 430 -23.75 8.55 -15.83
CA ALA A 430 -23.19 7.96 -14.62
C ALA A 430 -24.31 7.53 -13.66
N THR A 431 -24.03 6.54 -12.81
CA THR A 431 -24.96 6.06 -11.78
C THR A 431 -24.26 6.00 -10.44
N VAL A 432 -24.77 6.72 -9.45
CA VAL A 432 -24.42 6.55 -8.04
C VAL A 432 -25.29 5.42 -7.47
N PRO A 433 -24.70 4.28 -7.06
CA PRO A 433 -25.48 3.14 -6.57
C PRO A 433 -26.14 3.44 -5.22
N ALA A 434 -27.33 2.88 -5.02
CA ALA A 434 -28.10 2.92 -3.77
C ALA A 434 -27.25 2.55 -2.55
N GLY A 435 -27.29 3.37 -1.50
CA GLY A 435 -26.46 3.20 -0.30
C GLY A 435 -27.24 3.08 1.01
N THR A 436 -26.51 3.02 2.13
CA THR A 436 -27.14 3.28 3.43
C THR A 436 -27.19 4.80 3.63
N PRO A 437 -28.22 5.32 4.33
CA PRO A 437 -28.39 6.76 4.59
C PRO A 437 -27.18 7.48 5.24
N GLU A 438 -26.23 6.70 5.76
CA GLU A 438 -25.05 7.18 6.50
C GLU A 438 -23.77 7.23 5.63
N THR A 439 -23.84 6.79 4.37
CA THR A 439 -22.67 6.76 3.47
C THR A 439 -22.79 7.80 2.37
N HIS A 440 -21.91 8.80 2.38
CA HIS A 440 -21.72 9.71 1.27
C HIS A 440 -21.07 8.98 0.11
N ARG A 441 -21.68 9.06 -1.06
CA ARG A 441 -21.19 8.44 -2.29
C ARG A 441 -21.04 9.49 -3.35
N GLN A 442 -19.90 9.45 -4.01
CA GLN A 442 -19.54 10.39 -5.05
C GLN A 442 -19.32 9.64 -6.36
N VAL A 443 -19.90 10.15 -7.45
CA VAL A 443 -19.48 9.75 -8.79
C VAL A 443 -19.10 11.00 -9.56
N ALA A 444 -17.92 10.95 -10.17
CA ALA A 444 -17.39 12.01 -11.01
C ALA A 444 -17.28 11.52 -12.45
N THR A 445 -17.71 12.34 -13.41
CA THR A 445 -17.56 12.02 -14.84
C THR A 445 -17.29 13.28 -15.65
N VAL A 446 -16.59 13.11 -16.77
CA VAL A 446 -16.34 14.19 -17.73
C VAL A 446 -17.40 14.13 -18.81
N VAL A 447 -18.11 15.24 -19.04
CA VAL A 447 -19.16 15.34 -20.04
C VAL A 447 -18.75 16.32 -21.14
N ASP A 448 -18.79 15.84 -22.37
CA ASP A 448 -18.71 16.64 -23.58
C ASP A 448 -20.09 17.26 -23.86
N LEU A 449 -20.16 18.58 -23.81
CA LEU A 449 -21.40 19.35 -23.97
C LEU A 449 -21.80 19.56 -25.42
N ASP A 450 -20.90 19.34 -26.39
CA ASP A 450 -21.25 19.32 -27.81
C ASP A 450 -22.11 18.09 -28.13
N THR A 451 -21.81 16.97 -27.46
CA THR A 451 -22.59 15.73 -27.60
C THR A 451 -23.75 15.65 -26.62
N HIS A 452 -23.74 16.41 -25.52
CA HIS A 452 -24.79 16.45 -24.51
C HIS A 452 -25.09 17.89 -24.05
N PRO A 453 -25.80 18.70 -24.87
CA PRO A 453 -26.06 20.11 -24.59
C PRO A 453 -26.92 20.39 -23.35
N SER A 454 -27.47 19.36 -22.70
CA SER A 454 -28.16 19.54 -21.43
C SER A 454 -27.90 18.39 -20.48
N LEU A 455 -27.87 18.68 -19.19
CA LEU A 455 -27.61 17.73 -18.10
C LEU A 455 -28.78 17.68 -17.12
N ALA A 456 -29.03 16.52 -16.52
CA ALA A 456 -30.04 16.37 -15.47
C ALA A 456 -29.61 15.32 -14.45
N ILE A 457 -30.02 15.49 -13.20
CA ILE A 457 -29.98 14.41 -12.20
C ILE A 457 -31.37 13.77 -12.18
N GLY A 458 -31.43 12.46 -12.44
CA GLY A 458 -32.61 11.65 -12.24
C GLY A 458 -32.43 10.77 -11.00
N ALA A 459 -33.45 10.66 -10.17
CA ALA A 459 -33.50 9.64 -9.12
C ALA A 459 -34.96 9.25 -8.86
N GLU A 460 -35.18 8.01 -8.46
CA GLU A 460 -36.45 7.57 -7.89
C GLU A 460 -36.36 7.72 -6.37
N TRP A 461 -36.96 8.78 -5.83
CA TRP A 461 -36.91 9.08 -4.40
C TRP A 461 -37.93 8.24 -3.64
N THR A 462 -37.49 7.50 -2.63
CA THR A 462 -38.41 6.85 -1.69
C THR A 462 -38.80 7.83 -0.58
N ALA A 463 -39.92 7.57 0.10
CA ALA A 463 -40.30 8.35 1.29
C ALA A 463 -39.19 8.38 2.37
N LYS A 464 -38.42 7.29 2.45
CA LYS A 464 -37.29 7.15 3.39
C LYS A 464 -36.12 8.09 3.04
N ASP A 465 -35.88 8.36 1.76
CA ASP A 465 -34.83 9.30 1.32
C ASP A 465 -35.19 10.75 1.66
N VAL A 466 -36.48 11.08 1.59
CA VAL A 466 -37.01 12.41 1.95
C VAL A 466 -36.94 12.64 3.45
N GLU A 467 -37.29 11.64 4.26
CA GLU A 467 -37.22 11.71 5.73
C GLU A 467 -35.79 11.84 6.26
N ALA A 468 -34.80 11.30 5.55
CA ALA A 468 -33.38 11.38 5.90
C ALA A 468 -32.72 12.74 5.55
N VAL A 469 -33.45 13.67 4.93
CA VAL A 469 -32.94 14.98 4.48
C VAL A 469 -31.72 14.83 3.55
N CYS A 470 -31.70 13.77 2.74
CA CYS A 470 -30.59 13.54 1.82
C CYS A 470 -30.58 14.61 0.73
N THR A 471 -29.42 15.20 0.46
CA THR A 471 -29.23 16.18 -0.61
C THR A 471 -28.43 15.56 -1.75
N ALA A 472 -28.78 15.93 -2.99
CA ALA A 472 -27.98 15.61 -4.15
C ALA A 472 -27.30 16.90 -4.62
N SER A 473 -25.97 16.93 -4.53
CA SER A 473 -25.18 18.08 -4.97
C SER A 473 -24.58 17.80 -6.34
N LEU A 474 -24.82 18.70 -7.29
CA LEU A 474 -24.20 18.70 -8.61
C LEU A 474 -23.12 19.78 -8.62
N VAL A 475 -21.85 19.37 -8.65
CA VAL A 475 -20.75 20.32 -8.82
C VAL A 475 -20.29 20.25 -10.27
N VAL A 476 -20.34 21.38 -10.97
CA VAL A 476 -19.92 21.48 -12.38
C VAL A 476 -18.69 22.36 -12.46
N GLN A 477 -17.55 21.75 -12.72
CA GLN A 477 -16.30 22.46 -12.96
C GLN A 477 -16.09 22.60 -14.47
N VAL A 478 -16.06 23.85 -14.94
CA VAL A 478 -15.68 24.17 -16.31
C VAL A 478 -14.19 23.88 -16.45
N LEU A 479 -13.85 22.93 -17.32
CA LEU A 479 -12.46 22.76 -17.71
C LEU A 479 -12.12 23.92 -18.66
N PRO A 480 -11.10 24.74 -18.37
CA PRO A 480 -10.73 25.82 -19.25
C PRO A 480 -10.39 25.22 -20.61
N ALA A 481 -11.14 25.57 -21.64
CA ALA A 481 -10.87 25.16 -23.01
C ALA A 481 -9.62 25.90 -23.50
N HIS A 482 -8.44 25.40 -23.13
CA HIS A 482 -7.27 25.58 -23.97
C HIS A 482 -7.38 24.51 -25.06
N GLU A 483 -7.66 24.95 -26.30
CA GLU A 483 -7.64 24.08 -27.46
C GLU A 483 -6.24 23.46 -27.60
N HIS A 484 -6.10 22.19 -27.23
CA HIS A 484 -5.04 21.36 -27.76
C HIS A 484 -5.62 20.59 -28.93
N THR A 485 -5.13 20.87 -30.13
CA THR A 485 -5.39 20.01 -31.28
C THR A 485 -4.63 18.71 -31.09
N ARG A 486 -5.04 17.62 -31.77
CA ARG A 486 -4.31 16.34 -31.75
C ARG A 486 -2.82 16.49 -32.13
N ALA A 487 -2.47 17.54 -32.87
CA ALA A 487 -1.09 17.84 -33.21
C ALA A 487 -0.27 18.37 -32.01
N ASP A 488 -0.92 18.88 -30.98
CA ASP A 488 -0.29 19.50 -29.81
C ASP A 488 0.03 18.49 -28.69
N LEU A 489 -0.44 17.24 -28.83
CA LEU A 489 -0.20 16.14 -27.88
C LEU A 489 0.57 15.00 -28.60
N PRO A 490 1.90 15.13 -28.80
CA PRO A 490 2.69 14.15 -29.55
C PRO A 490 2.70 12.75 -28.89
N TRP A 491 2.33 12.66 -27.61
CA TRP A 491 2.18 11.42 -26.84
C TRP A 491 0.79 10.76 -26.99
N TRP A 492 -0.18 11.41 -27.64
CA TRP A 492 -1.55 10.87 -27.77
C TRP A 492 -1.60 9.56 -28.57
N ASP A 493 -0.79 9.45 -29.63
CA ASP A 493 -0.65 8.20 -30.39
C ASP A 493 0.07 7.11 -29.58
N GLU A 494 0.90 7.49 -28.60
CA GLU A 494 1.57 6.58 -27.67
C GLU A 494 0.62 6.05 -26.59
N VAL A 495 -0.22 6.91 -26.01
CA VAL A 495 -1.24 6.52 -25.02
C VAL A 495 -2.37 5.68 -25.66
N MET A 496 -2.84 6.04 -26.86
CA MET A 496 -3.86 5.24 -27.57
C MET A 496 -3.32 3.91 -28.10
N SER A 497 -2.00 3.76 -28.23
CA SER A 497 -1.36 2.47 -28.54
C SER A 497 -1.38 1.47 -27.36
N GLN A 498 -1.72 1.93 -26.15
CA GLN A 498 -1.87 1.09 -24.97
C GLN A 498 -3.28 0.50 -24.81
N TYR A 499 -4.25 0.92 -25.62
CA TYR A 499 -5.57 0.28 -25.68
C TYR A 499 -5.50 -1.04 -26.46
N VAL A 500 -5.54 -2.15 -25.71
CA VAL A 500 -5.61 -3.52 -26.24
C VAL A 500 -7.00 -3.75 -26.84
N ARG A 501 -7.08 -4.01 -28.16
CA ARG A 501 -8.35 -4.34 -28.82
C ARG A 501 -8.80 -5.75 -28.43
N GLY A 502 -10.11 -6.03 -28.43
CA GLY A 502 -10.65 -7.34 -28.00
C GLY A 502 -10.22 -8.54 -28.85
N ASP A 503 -9.61 -8.30 -30.01
CA ASP A 503 -9.00 -9.27 -30.93
C ASP A 503 -7.47 -9.24 -30.90
N ASP A 504 -6.87 -8.59 -29.90
CA ASP A 504 -5.42 -8.53 -29.69
C ASP A 504 -4.88 -9.91 -29.28
N ALA A 505 -3.89 -10.38 -30.03
CA ALA A 505 -3.27 -11.70 -29.84
C ALA A 505 -2.55 -11.87 -28.48
N ARG A 506 -2.33 -10.79 -27.73
CA ARG A 506 -1.84 -10.86 -26.35
C ARG A 506 -2.91 -11.33 -25.36
N LEU A 507 -4.20 -11.20 -25.70
CA LEU A 507 -5.31 -11.70 -24.87
C LEU A 507 -5.59 -13.20 -25.05
N SER A 508 -4.98 -13.84 -26.06
CA SER A 508 -5.07 -15.28 -26.30
C SER A 508 -3.82 -16.04 -25.88
N ASP A 509 -3.03 -15.45 -24.98
CA ASP A 509 -1.81 -16.04 -24.44
C ASP A 509 -2.09 -17.35 -23.68
N PRO A 510 -1.56 -18.50 -24.14
CA PRO A 510 -1.77 -19.80 -23.49
C PRO A 510 -0.88 -20.00 -22.26
N ARG A 511 -0.08 -19.01 -21.85
CA ARG A 511 0.72 -19.08 -20.62
C ARG A 511 -0.19 -19.18 -19.39
N SER A 512 0.10 -20.15 -18.53
CA SER A 512 -0.59 -20.33 -17.25
C SER A 512 -0.56 -19.00 -16.47
N PRO A 513 -1.68 -18.59 -15.83
CA PRO A 513 -1.71 -17.33 -15.09
C PRO A 513 -0.52 -17.26 -14.14
N THR A 514 0.30 -16.22 -14.27
CA THR A 514 1.43 -15.97 -13.38
C THR A 514 0.89 -15.81 -11.97
N ALA A 515 1.32 -16.71 -11.07
CA ALA A 515 1.05 -16.57 -9.65
C ALA A 515 1.62 -15.23 -9.18
N HIS A 516 0.85 -14.52 -8.36
CA HIS A 516 1.30 -13.33 -7.67
C HIS A 516 1.02 -13.53 -6.19
N GLU A 517 1.94 -13.07 -5.36
CA GLU A 517 1.83 -13.20 -3.91
C GLU A 517 1.22 -11.93 -3.32
N HIS A 518 0.27 -12.11 -2.41
CA HIS A 518 -0.22 -11.05 -1.54
C HIS A 518 0.33 -11.32 -0.14
N PRO A 519 0.97 -10.35 0.52
CA PRO A 519 1.17 -10.40 1.95
C PRO A 519 -0.18 -10.66 2.64
N THR A 520 -0.21 -11.54 3.65
CA THR A 520 -1.46 -11.97 4.32
C THR A 520 -2.32 -10.79 4.80
N GLY A 521 -1.69 -9.67 5.17
CA GLY A 521 -2.38 -8.44 5.59
C GLY A 521 -3.08 -7.66 4.48
N GLN A 522 -2.78 -7.93 3.20
CA GLN A 522 -3.46 -7.32 2.05
C GLN A 522 -4.72 -8.09 1.63
N VAL A 523 -4.92 -9.30 2.17
CA VAL A 523 -6.11 -10.10 1.91
C VAL A 523 -7.10 -9.92 3.07
N THR A 524 -8.08 -9.04 2.86
CA THR A 524 -9.10 -8.70 3.87
C THR A 524 -9.74 -9.95 4.48
N GLY A 525 -9.57 -10.15 5.78
CA GLY A 525 -10.18 -11.23 6.56
C GLY A 525 -9.41 -12.57 6.56
N LEU A 526 -8.25 -12.64 5.89
CA LEU A 526 -7.42 -13.85 5.89
C LEU A 526 -6.75 -14.11 7.25
N ASP A 527 -6.41 -13.06 7.97
CA ASP A 527 -5.88 -13.09 9.34
C ASP A 527 -6.88 -13.71 10.33
N VAL A 528 -8.15 -13.31 10.27
CA VAL A 528 -9.24 -13.87 11.08
C VAL A 528 -9.45 -15.35 10.73
N ALA A 529 -9.49 -15.67 9.44
CA ALA A 529 -9.66 -17.05 8.97
C ALA A 529 -8.48 -17.96 9.35
N LEU A 530 -7.26 -17.43 9.44
CA LEU A 530 -6.07 -18.16 9.89
C LEU A 530 -6.01 -18.27 11.42
N ALA A 531 -6.51 -17.27 12.16
CA ALA A 531 -6.58 -17.32 13.62
C ALA A 531 -7.56 -18.38 14.14
N GLU A 532 -8.60 -18.71 13.36
CA GLU A 532 -9.53 -19.81 13.67
C GLU A 532 -8.99 -21.20 13.30
N ARG A 533 -7.86 -21.28 12.60
CA ARG A 533 -7.25 -22.57 12.23
C ARG A 533 -6.39 -23.11 13.38
N PRO A 534 -6.44 -24.41 13.66
CA PRO A 534 -5.61 -25.01 14.69
C PRO A 534 -4.13 -24.82 14.35
N THR A 535 -3.37 -24.38 15.34
CA THR A 535 -1.92 -24.17 15.25
C THR A 535 -1.19 -25.48 15.00
N ARG A 536 0.04 -25.41 14.48
CA ARG A 536 0.88 -26.60 14.28
C ARG A 536 1.05 -27.42 15.56
N ALA A 537 1.17 -26.75 16.71
CA ALA A 537 1.26 -27.40 18.01
C ALA A 537 -0.04 -28.13 18.38
N GLU A 538 -1.20 -27.54 18.12
CA GLU A 538 -2.50 -28.19 18.34
C GLU A 538 -2.72 -29.36 17.37
N VAL A 539 -2.27 -29.24 16.11
CA VAL A 539 -2.31 -30.34 15.13
C VAL A 539 -1.37 -31.48 15.54
N GLN A 540 -0.19 -31.17 16.07
CA GLN A 540 0.77 -32.18 16.54
C GLN A 540 0.39 -32.80 17.89
N ALA A 541 -0.40 -32.10 18.71
CA ALA A 541 -0.95 -32.63 19.95
C ALA A 541 -2.23 -33.45 19.74
N ARG A 542 -2.78 -33.47 18.52
CA ARG A 542 -3.88 -34.37 18.19
C ARG A 542 -3.38 -35.81 18.19
N PRO A 543 -4.13 -36.74 18.80
CA PRO A 543 -3.83 -38.15 18.70
C PRO A 543 -3.72 -38.57 17.22
N ALA A 544 -2.82 -39.51 16.93
CA ALA A 544 -2.64 -39.98 15.57
C ALA A 544 -3.95 -40.62 15.08
N MET A 545 -4.28 -40.38 13.81
CA MET A 545 -5.45 -40.97 13.16
C MET A 545 -4.97 -42.07 12.22
N TRP A 546 -5.33 -43.30 12.55
CA TRP A 546 -5.03 -44.49 11.76
C TRP A 546 -6.19 -44.80 10.83
N ILE A 547 -5.87 -45.42 9.69
CA ILE A 547 -6.86 -45.77 8.67
C ILE A 547 -7.06 -47.28 8.67
N TRP A 548 -8.32 -47.71 8.68
CA TRP A 548 -8.73 -49.10 8.58
C TRP A 548 -9.70 -49.27 7.42
N ASP A 549 -9.51 -50.29 6.59
CA ASP A 549 -10.40 -50.56 5.46
C ASP A 549 -11.82 -50.99 5.86
N GLY A 550 -12.04 -51.36 7.13
CA GLY A 550 -13.32 -51.83 7.65
C GLY A 550 -13.70 -53.27 7.28
N LEU A 551 -12.85 -53.95 6.49
CA LEU A 551 -13.16 -55.27 5.92
C LEU A 551 -12.34 -56.39 6.55
N THR A 552 -11.13 -56.10 7.05
CA THR A 552 -10.27 -57.08 7.73
C THR A 552 -10.13 -56.78 9.21
N GLU A 553 -9.63 -57.71 10.02
CA GLU A 553 -9.27 -57.40 11.41
C GLU A 553 -8.18 -56.31 11.42
N TRP A 554 -8.38 -55.25 12.22
CA TRP A 554 -7.42 -54.17 12.32
C TRP A 554 -6.30 -54.55 13.30
N VAL A 555 -5.05 -54.52 12.84
CA VAL A 555 -3.88 -54.77 13.68
C VAL A 555 -3.17 -53.45 13.94
N ALA A 556 -3.02 -53.09 15.21
CA ALA A 556 -2.36 -51.86 15.61
C ALA A 556 -0.90 -51.83 15.11
N PRO A 557 -0.50 -50.82 14.30
CA PRO A 557 0.88 -50.66 13.88
C PRO A 557 1.78 -50.29 15.06
N ALA A 558 3.06 -50.64 14.97
CA ALA A 558 4.04 -50.34 16.01
C ALA A 558 4.11 -48.83 16.29
N GLY A 559 3.82 -48.44 17.53
CA GLY A 559 3.80 -47.04 17.98
C GLY A 559 2.42 -46.41 18.11
N ALA A 560 1.34 -47.12 17.75
CA ALA A 560 -0.01 -46.70 18.04
C ALA A 560 -0.27 -46.72 19.57
N VAL A 561 -0.91 -45.68 20.09
CA VAL A 561 -1.22 -45.54 21.53
C VAL A 561 -2.73 -45.48 21.77
N ALA A 562 -3.21 -45.90 22.95
CA ALA A 562 -4.65 -46.04 23.22
C ALA A 562 -5.49 -44.76 23.02
N THR A 563 -4.87 -43.58 23.04
CA THR A 563 -5.53 -42.29 22.76
C THR A 563 -5.71 -41.98 21.28
N ASP A 564 -5.09 -42.76 20.40
CA ASP A 564 -5.22 -42.62 18.95
C ASP A 564 -6.63 -43.06 18.47
N THR A 565 -7.02 -42.55 17.31
CA THR A 565 -8.32 -42.86 16.69
C THR A 565 -8.12 -43.63 15.40
N VAL A 566 -9.05 -44.52 15.07
CA VAL A 566 -9.06 -45.33 13.85
C VAL A 566 -10.28 -44.96 13.03
N LEU A 567 -10.09 -44.50 11.80
CA LEU A 567 -11.17 -44.26 10.85
C LEU A 567 -11.46 -45.55 10.07
N ASN A 568 -12.66 -46.09 10.23
CA ASN A 568 -13.17 -47.18 9.41
C ASN A 568 -13.66 -46.62 8.06
N LEU A 569 -13.02 -47.00 6.97
CA LEU A 569 -13.35 -46.48 5.63
C LEU A 569 -14.63 -47.08 5.04
N ASP A 570 -15.09 -48.24 5.51
CA ASP A 570 -16.33 -48.88 5.05
C ASP A 570 -17.56 -48.19 5.67
N THR A 571 -17.51 -47.90 6.97
CA THR A 571 -18.63 -47.29 7.70
C THR A 571 -18.55 -45.77 7.82
N GLY A 572 -17.35 -45.20 7.68
CA GLY A 572 -17.07 -43.79 7.97
C GLY A 572 -17.04 -43.46 9.47
N GLU A 573 -17.07 -44.46 10.35
CA GLU A 573 -17.07 -44.28 11.80
C GLU A 573 -15.63 -44.11 12.33
N LEU A 574 -15.50 -43.28 13.37
CA LEU A 574 -14.27 -43.12 14.14
C LEU A 574 -14.35 -43.98 15.39
N HIS A 575 -13.40 -44.88 15.56
CA HIS A 575 -13.27 -45.74 16.72
C HIS A 575 -12.04 -45.35 17.55
N THR A 576 -12.08 -45.60 18.86
CA THR A 576 -10.83 -45.60 19.66
C THR A 576 -10.05 -46.87 19.37
N ILE A 577 -8.71 -46.87 19.53
CA ILE A 577 -7.93 -48.11 19.35
C ILE A 577 -8.46 -49.25 20.23
N GLU A 578 -8.88 -48.96 21.47
CA GLU A 578 -9.45 -49.95 22.38
C GLU A 578 -10.72 -50.63 21.82
N GLU A 579 -11.54 -49.90 21.05
CA GLU A 579 -12.74 -50.45 20.41
C GLU A 579 -12.43 -51.39 19.24
N VAL A 580 -11.30 -51.19 18.54
CA VAL A 580 -10.95 -51.98 17.35
C VAL A 580 -10.02 -53.14 17.66
N THR A 581 -9.19 -53.04 18.70
CA THR A 581 -8.26 -54.11 19.11
C THR A 581 -8.81 -55.01 20.20
N GLY A 582 -10.10 -54.90 20.54
CA GLY A 582 -10.70 -55.57 21.68
C GLY A 582 -10.33 -57.07 21.77
N ASP A 583 -9.53 -57.41 22.78
CA ASP A 583 -9.53 -58.72 23.40
C ASP A 583 -10.91 -58.88 24.08
N GLU A 584 -11.79 -59.69 23.48
CA GLU A 584 -12.82 -60.44 24.23
C GLU A 584 -12.23 -61.71 24.84
#